data_AF-A0A937NJ35-F1
#
_entry.id   AF-A0A937NJ35-F1
#
_cell.length_a   1.000
_cell.length_b   1.000
_cell.length_c   1.000
_cell.angle_alpha   90.00
_cell.angle_beta   90.00
_cell.angle_gamma   90.00
#
_symmetry.space_group_name_H-M   'P 1'
#
loop_
_entity.id
_entity.type
_entity.pdbx_description
1 polymer ?
#
loop_
_entity_poly.entity_id
_entity_poly.type
_entity_poly.pdbx_seq_one_letter_code
_entity_poly.pdbx_strand_id
1 'polypeptide(L)'
;MTKQTLIVIAGTLLCVLLLAGVALAMDSDNYRLDWFTPLTGGGGGPASSTNYAVNFTVGQAVIGVSASTNYRGCLGYWCGEFEYRVFLPLVMRNYS
;
A
#
# COMPACT_ATOMS: atom_id res chain seq x y z
N MET A 1 -4.54 27.69 -38.23
CA MET A 1 -4.30 26.30 -37.80
C MET A 1 -4.32 25.41 -39.03
N THR A 2 -3.33 24.53 -39.22
CA THR A 2 -3.35 23.61 -40.37
C THR A 2 -4.18 22.37 -40.03
N LYS A 3 -4.72 21.68 -41.04
CA LYS A 3 -5.55 20.47 -40.83
C LYS A 3 -4.83 19.41 -39.99
N GLN A 4 -3.50 19.33 -40.13
CA GLN A 4 -2.64 18.43 -39.36
C GLN A 4 -2.65 18.77 -37.86
N THR A 5 -2.63 20.06 -37.49
CA THR A 5 -2.67 20.48 -36.09
C THR A 5 -4.01 20.08 -35.43
N LEU A 6 -5.11 20.16 -36.16
CA LEU A 6 -6.43 19.78 -35.64
C LEU A 6 -6.55 18.27 -35.40
N ILE A 7 -5.98 17.44 -36.28
CA ILE A 7 -5.97 15.99 -36.12
C ILE A 7 -5.17 15.57 -34.87
N VAL A 8 -4.01 16.18 -34.66
CA VAL A 8 -3.17 15.88 -33.50
C VAL A 8 -3.89 16.23 -32.20
N ILE A 9 -4.52 17.41 -32.13
CA ILE A 9 -5.27 17.85 -30.94
C ILE A 9 -6.47 16.93 -30.66
N ALA A 10 -7.21 16.55 -31.70
CA ALA A 10 -8.36 15.65 -31.54
C ALA A 10 -7.91 14.26 -31.08
N GLY A 11 -6.80 13.75 -31.61
CA GLY A 11 -6.23 12.45 -31.22
C GLY A 11 -5.74 12.43 -29.77
N THR A 12 -5.00 13.47 -29.33
CA THR A 12 -4.54 13.55 -27.94
C THR A 12 -5.71 13.71 -26.97
N LEU A 13 -6.70 14.53 -27.31
CA LEU A 13 -7.92 14.69 -26.51
C LEU A 13 -8.66 13.36 -26.35
N LEU A 14 -8.83 12.60 -27.44
CA LEU A 14 -9.47 11.29 -27.40
C LEU A 14 -8.70 10.31 -26.50
N CYS A 15 -7.37 10.24 -26.61
CA CYS A 15 -6.54 9.39 -25.75
C CYS A 15 -6.70 9.75 -24.26
N VAL A 16 -6.74 11.04 -23.92
CA VAL A 16 -6.94 11.49 -22.53
C VAL A 16 -8.34 11.11 -22.04
N LEU A 17 -9.39 11.27 -22.86
CA LEU A 17 -10.76 10.91 -22.48
C LEU A 17 -10.91 9.40 -22.25
N LEU A 18 -10.26 8.56 -23.05
CA LEU A 18 -10.29 7.10 -22.89
C LEU A 18 -9.60 6.66 -21.58
N LEU A 19 -8.54 7.35 -21.17
CA LEU A 19 -7.84 7.07 -19.91
C LEU A 19 -8.60 7.60 -18.68
N ALA A 20 -9.41 8.64 -18.83
CA ALA A 20 -10.20 9.21 -17.73
C ALA A 20 -11.24 8.22 -17.17
N GLY A 21 -11.80 7.35 -18.01
CA GLY A 21 -12.76 6.32 -17.56
C GLY A 21 -12.15 5.30 -16.59
N VAL A 22 -10.86 4.99 -16.74
CA VAL A 22 -10.14 4.08 -15.83
C VAL A 22 -9.94 4.74 -14.46
N ALA A 23 -9.68 6.05 -14.42
CA ALA A 23 -9.53 6.80 -13.18
C ALA A 23 -10.87 6.98 -12.43
N LEU A 24 -11.99 7.05 -13.16
CA LEU A 24 -13.34 7.19 -12.57
C LEU A 24 -13.92 5.85 -12.05
N ALA A 25 -13.33 4.71 -12.40
CA ALA A 25 -13.79 3.39 -11.95
C ALA A 25 -13.53 3.09 -10.45
N MET A 26 -13.03 4.07 -9.70
CA MET A 26 -12.78 3.98 -8.26
C MET A 26 -14.05 4.19 -7.40
N ASP A 27 -15.23 4.24 -8.00
CA ASP A 27 -16.51 4.45 -7.32
C ASP A 27 -17.59 3.53 -7.89
N SER A 28 -18.45 3.00 -7.01
CA SER A 28 -19.61 2.15 -7.30
C SER A 28 -20.65 2.35 -6.21
N ASP A 29 -21.89 1.91 -6.44
CA ASP A 29 -23.03 2.09 -5.52
C ASP A 29 -22.74 1.69 -4.06
N ASN A 30 -21.83 0.73 -3.83
CA ASN A 30 -21.50 0.22 -2.50
C ASN A 30 -20.03 0.43 -2.08
N TYR A 31 -19.15 0.83 -3.01
CA TYR A 31 -17.71 0.93 -2.76
C TYR A 31 -17.13 2.15 -3.43
N ARG A 32 -16.49 3.00 -2.63
CA ARG A 32 -15.76 4.16 -3.08
C ARG A 32 -14.34 4.10 -2.54
N LEU A 33 -13.37 4.07 -3.45
CA LEU A 33 -11.96 4.26 -3.14
C LEU A 33 -11.69 5.75 -3.20
N ASP A 34 -12.00 6.47 -2.11
CA ASP A 34 -11.53 7.83 -1.99
C ASP A 34 -9.99 7.83 -1.98
N TRP A 35 -9.38 8.83 -2.62
CA TRP A 35 -7.94 9.10 -2.51
C TRP A 35 -7.60 9.69 -1.13
N PHE A 36 -8.10 9.05 -0.07
CA PHE A 36 -7.40 9.03 1.19
C PHE A 36 -6.42 7.89 1.04
N THR A 37 -5.17 8.17 0.67
CA THR A 37 -4.06 7.29 1.06
C THR A 37 -4.13 7.30 2.58
N PRO A 38 -4.80 6.32 3.23
CA PRO A 38 -5.00 6.44 4.64
C PRO A 38 -3.61 6.29 5.25
N LEU A 39 -3.53 6.73 6.49
CA LEU A 39 -2.45 6.50 7.43
C LEU A 39 -2.23 4.98 7.69
N THR A 40 -2.28 4.14 6.67
CA THR A 40 -2.21 2.68 6.64
C THR A 40 -1.16 2.19 5.64
N GLY A 41 -0.74 3.04 4.70
CA GLY A 41 0.51 2.81 3.96
C GLY A 41 1.68 2.86 4.94
N GLY A 42 2.76 2.13 4.66
CA GLY A 42 4.03 2.16 5.40
C GLY A 42 4.75 3.51 5.31
N GLY A 43 4.04 4.62 5.50
CA GLY A 43 4.57 5.98 5.46
C GLY A 43 5.77 6.11 6.38
N GLY A 44 6.72 6.97 6.00
CA GLY A 44 8.06 7.00 6.56
C GLY A 44 9.12 6.74 5.49
N GLY A 45 10.32 6.35 5.91
CA GLY A 45 11.42 6.08 5.00
C GLY A 45 12.79 6.06 5.68
N PRO A 46 13.86 5.80 4.91
CA PRO A 46 15.22 5.87 5.41
C PRO A 46 15.62 7.33 5.68
N ALA A 47 16.28 7.55 6.81
CA ALA A 47 17.03 8.77 7.10
C ALA A 47 18.44 8.36 7.55
N SER A 48 19.45 9.07 7.06
CA SER A 48 20.83 8.77 7.41
C SER A 48 21.70 10.02 7.55
N SER A 49 22.78 9.87 8.31
CA SER A 49 23.90 10.79 8.47
C SER A 49 25.20 9.99 8.37
N THR A 50 26.35 10.65 8.48
CA THR A 50 27.68 10.03 8.35
C THR A 50 27.87 8.77 9.20
N ASN A 51 27.25 8.70 10.39
CA ASN A 51 27.44 7.58 11.32
C ASN A 51 26.13 6.88 11.71
N TYR A 52 24.98 7.29 11.16
CA TYR A 52 23.68 6.75 11.57
C TYR A 52 22.77 6.53 10.38
N ALA A 53 22.07 5.41 10.36
CA ALA A 53 20.96 5.17 9.45
C ALA A 53 19.78 4.65 10.27
N VAL A 54 18.60 5.19 10.01
CA VAL A 54 17.34 4.79 10.63
C VAL A 54 16.28 4.64 9.56
N ASN A 55 15.38 3.69 9.74
CA ASN A 55 14.12 3.66 9.03
C ASN A 55 13.03 4.05 10.03
N PHE A 56 12.24 5.06 9.71
CA PHE A 56 11.14 5.50 10.57
C PHE A 56 9.81 5.35 9.84
N THR A 57 8.74 5.30 10.61
CA THR A 57 7.37 5.21 10.10
C THR A 57 6.55 6.39 10.58
N VAL A 58 5.68 6.95 9.75
CA VAL A 58 4.77 8.05 10.11
C VAL A 58 3.35 7.65 9.77
N GLY A 59 2.42 7.86 10.71
CA GLY A 59 0.99 7.67 10.50
C GLY A 59 0.62 6.21 10.23
N GLN A 60 0.73 5.35 11.25
CA GLN A 60 0.32 3.95 11.21
C GLN A 60 -0.95 3.75 12.06
N ALA A 61 -2.12 4.01 11.48
CA ALA A 61 -3.42 3.85 12.13
C ALA A 61 -3.79 2.36 12.32
N VAL A 62 -3.23 1.45 11.52
CA VAL A 62 -3.45 0.01 11.60
C VAL A 62 -2.12 -0.72 11.34
N ILE A 63 -1.85 -1.77 12.11
CA ILE A 63 -0.68 -2.66 11.92
C ILE A 63 -1.11 -4.12 12.01
N GLY A 64 -0.44 -5.00 11.27
CA GLY A 64 -0.59 -6.46 11.37
C GLY A 64 -1.44 -7.10 10.29
N VAL A 65 -1.68 -8.40 10.44
CA VAL A 65 -2.45 -9.23 9.50
C VAL A 65 -3.93 -9.23 9.88
N SER A 66 -4.80 -8.96 8.91
CA SER A 66 -6.23 -9.22 8.99
C SER A 66 -6.61 -10.24 7.92
N ALA A 67 -7.21 -11.36 8.31
CA ALA A 67 -7.53 -12.44 7.40
C ALA A 67 -8.93 -13.01 7.65
N SER A 68 -9.56 -13.44 6.56
CA SER A 68 -10.77 -14.25 6.50
C SER A 68 -10.54 -15.40 5.51
N THR A 69 -11.53 -16.27 5.33
CA THR A 69 -11.44 -17.42 4.42
C THR A 69 -11.04 -17.03 2.99
N ASN A 70 -11.49 -15.86 2.51
CA ASN A 70 -11.30 -15.44 1.12
C ASN A 70 -10.37 -14.23 0.97
N TYR A 71 -9.98 -13.58 2.07
CA TYR A 71 -9.22 -12.33 2.02
C TYR A 71 -8.12 -12.32 3.06
N ARG A 72 -6.94 -11.83 2.68
CA ARG A 72 -5.85 -11.58 3.60
C ARG A 72 -5.23 -10.22 3.27
N GLY A 73 -5.40 -9.28 4.18
CA GLY A 73 -4.70 -8.01 4.19
C GLY A 73 -3.62 -8.04 5.26
N CYS A 74 -2.49 -7.42 4.99
CA CYS A 74 -1.51 -7.17 6.03
C CYS A 74 -0.99 -5.75 5.84
N LEU A 75 -1.04 -4.97 6.91
CA LEU A 75 -0.85 -3.53 6.88
C LEU A 75 0.27 -3.12 7.82
N GLY A 76 0.89 -2.00 7.44
CA GLY A 76 1.95 -1.34 8.15
C GLY A 76 3.36 -1.77 7.77
N TYR A 77 4.34 -0.96 8.15
CA TYR A 77 5.72 -1.02 7.65
C TYR A 77 6.43 -2.37 7.85
N TRP A 78 6.15 -3.05 8.97
CA TRP A 78 6.80 -4.32 9.32
C TRP A 78 6.02 -5.57 8.87
N CYS A 79 4.90 -5.37 8.18
CA CYS A 79 4.08 -6.46 7.69
C CYS A 79 4.87 -7.36 6.73
N GLY A 80 5.04 -8.63 7.09
CA GLY A 80 5.73 -9.62 6.24
C GLY A 80 7.26 -9.58 6.28
N GLU A 81 7.84 -8.55 6.89
CA GLU A 81 9.30 -8.39 7.03
C GLU A 81 9.88 -9.22 8.19
N PHE A 82 9.08 -9.53 9.19
CA PHE A 82 9.54 -10.30 10.36
C PHE A 82 8.67 -11.52 10.65
N GLU A 83 9.34 -12.68 10.72
CA GLU A 83 8.80 -13.89 11.34
C GLU A 83 9.38 -13.97 12.76
N TYR A 84 8.54 -13.83 13.78
CA TYR A 84 8.97 -14.09 15.16
C TYR A 84 8.54 -15.50 15.56
N ARG A 85 9.48 -16.26 16.13
CA ARG A 85 9.20 -17.54 16.77
C ARG A 85 9.22 -17.35 18.27
N VAL A 86 8.10 -17.70 18.90
CA VAL A 86 7.99 -17.74 20.35
C VAL A 86 8.47 -19.11 20.81
N PHE A 87 9.55 -19.14 21.59
CA PHE A 87 10.03 -20.34 22.24
C PHE A 87 9.58 -20.30 23.69
N LEU A 88 8.83 -21.30 24.12
CA LEU A 88 8.59 -21.50 25.55
C LEU A 88 9.78 -22.25 26.15
N PRO A 89 10.20 -21.91 27.39
CA PRO A 89 11.16 -22.72 28.13
C PRO A 89 10.59 -24.12 28.33
N LEU A 90 11.32 -25.15 27.91
CA LEU A 90 10.95 -26.52 28.18
C LEU A 90 11.19 -26.82 29.67
N VAL A 91 10.13 -26.85 30.46
CA VAL A 91 10.20 -27.29 31.87
C VAL A 91 9.89 -28.79 31.91
N MET A 92 10.93 -29.61 32.09
CA MET A 92 10.77 -31.05 32.27
C MET A 92 10.60 -31.40 33.75
N ARG A 93 9.57 -32.20 34.06
CA ARG A 93 9.37 -32.79 35.38
C ARG A 93 9.37 -34.31 35.21
N ASN A 94 10.22 -35.02 35.98
CA ASN A 94 10.36 -36.49 35.95
C ASN A 94 10.81 -37.06 34.59
N TYR A 95 11.86 -36.49 33.99
CA TYR A 95 12.52 -37.12 32.85
C TYR A 95 13.45 -38.23 33.36
N SER A 96 13.26 -39.47 32.89
CA SER A 96 14.03 -40.66 33.27
C SER A 96 15.26 -40.86 32.42
#